data_AF-A0A2I1GCU0-F1
#
_entry.id   AF-A0A2I1GCU0-F1
#
_cell.length_a   1.000
_cell.length_b   1.000
_cell.length_c   1.000
_cell.angle_alpha   90.00
_cell.angle_beta   90.00
_cell.angle_gamma   90.00
#
_symmetry.space_group_name_H-M   'P 1'
#
loop_
_entity.id
_entity.type
_entity.pdbx_description
1 polymer ?
#
loop_
_entity_poly.entity_id
_entity_poly.type
_entity_poly.pdbx_seq_one_letter_code
_entity_poly.pdbx_strand_id
1 'polypeptide(L)'
;TEVPIPLTETPMIRKNTNIRKQRRRSSLDKRGKRASSIGNGFIAKPHPDISHKEFYRHIQPDLPGPIRLRQLLAWCGQRTLENQKSEYENALKIAKILEADILNDIMDSKINTSWYHRNVRYVPIYITCR
;
A
#
# COMPACT_ATOMS: atom_id res chain seq x y z
N THR A 1 38.77 33.93 -37.19
CA THR A 1 38.98 32.47 -37.28
C THR A 1 37.62 31.81 -37.20
N GLU A 2 37.08 31.39 -38.33
CA GLU A 2 35.76 30.77 -38.39
C GLU A 2 35.88 29.28 -38.07
N VAL A 3 35.24 28.84 -37.00
CA VAL A 3 35.20 27.44 -36.59
C VAL A 3 33.95 26.81 -37.21
N PRO A 4 34.07 25.88 -38.18
CA PRO A 4 32.91 25.30 -38.83
C PRO A 4 32.14 24.41 -37.84
N ILE A 5 30.84 24.64 -37.74
CA ILE A 5 29.94 23.86 -36.90
C ILE A 5 29.65 22.54 -37.64
N PRO A 6 29.89 21.36 -37.03
CA PRO A 6 29.65 20.08 -37.68
C PRO A 6 28.15 19.87 -37.95
N LEU A 7 27.80 19.63 -39.21
CA LEU A 7 26.42 19.41 -39.69
C LEU A 7 25.82 18.06 -39.24
N THR A 8 26.63 17.17 -38.68
CA THR A 8 26.19 15.82 -38.30
C THR A 8 26.51 15.55 -36.83
N GLU A 9 25.50 15.13 -36.08
CA GLU A 9 25.66 14.77 -34.68
C GLU A 9 26.70 13.67 -34.48
N THR A 10 27.60 13.86 -33.53
CA THR A 10 28.59 12.85 -33.15
C THR A 10 27.88 11.59 -32.62
N PRO A 11 28.47 10.39 -32.78
CA PRO A 11 27.85 9.14 -32.32
C PRO A 11 27.53 9.14 -30.82
N MET A 12 28.29 9.89 -30.01
CA MET A 12 28.03 10.07 -28.59
C MET A 12 26.76 10.90 -28.33
N ILE A 13 26.50 11.94 -29.14
CA ILE A 13 25.28 12.75 -29.05
C ILE A 13 24.06 11.88 -29.39
N ARG A 14 24.13 11.06 -30.45
CA ARG A 14 23.08 10.09 -30.81
C ARG A 14 22.77 9.08 -29.71
N LYS A 15 23.81 8.59 -29.01
CA LYS A 15 23.65 7.71 -27.85
C LYS A 15 22.96 8.43 -26.69
N ASN A 16 23.36 9.67 -26.41
CA ASN A 16 22.77 10.49 -25.34
C ASN A 16 21.32 10.90 -25.64
N THR A 17 20.96 11.19 -26.89
CA THR A 17 19.57 11.49 -27.29
C THR A 17 18.68 10.26 -27.14
N ASN A 18 19.15 9.07 -27.49
CA ASN A 18 18.41 7.82 -27.25
C ASN A 18 18.21 7.56 -25.75
N ILE A 19 19.24 7.75 -24.91
CA ILE A 19 19.10 7.62 -23.46
C ILE A 19 18.07 8.62 -22.90
N ARG A 20 18.05 9.86 -23.41
CA ARG A 20 17.06 10.88 -23.03
C ARG A 20 15.63 10.54 -23.50
N LYS A 21 15.47 9.97 -24.70
CA LYS A 21 14.17 9.53 -25.24
C LYS A 21 13.63 8.29 -24.51
N GLN A 22 14.50 7.33 -24.18
CA GLN A 22 14.14 6.10 -23.47
C GLN A 22 13.95 6.33 -21.96
N ARG A 23 14.59 7.37 -21.40
CA ARG A 23 14.34 7.89 -20.04
C ARG A 23 13.51 9.18 -20.08
N ARG A 24 12.27 9.12 -20.58
CA ARG A 24 11.21 9.90 -19.90
C ARG A 24 10.95 9.26 -18.54
N ARG A 25 11.96 9.35 -17.67
CA ARG A 25 11.89 9.01 -16.25
C ARG A 25 10.94 10.03 -15.63
N SER A 26 9.69 9.64 -15.44
CA SER A 26 8.82 10.26 -14.47
C SER A 26 9.49 10.15 -13.10
N SER A 27 10.14 11.23 -12.64
CA SER A 27 10.62 11.36 -11.26
C SER A 27 9.47 11.32 -10.24
N LEU A 28 8.23 11.46 -10.72
CA LEU A 28 7.01 11.30 -9.93
C LEU A 28 6.63 9.82 -9.71
N ASP A 29 6.94 8.91 -10.64
CA ASP A 29 6.41 7.54 -10.59
C ASP A 29 7.17 6.64 -9.60
N LYS A 30 8.24 7.13 -8.97
CA LYS A 30 8.99 6.37 -7.95
C LYS A 30 9.14 7.10 -6.62
N ARG A 31 8.60 8.32 -6.51
CA ARG A 31 8.64 9.09 -5.26
C ARG A 31 7.55 8.55 -4.32
N GLY A 32 7.96 7.89 -3.23
CA GLY A 32 7.05 7.32 -2.22
C GLY A 32 6.83 5.80 -2.30
N LYS A 33 7.42 5.09 -3.27
CA LYS A 33 7.28 3.62 -3.42
C LYS A 33 8.09 2.78 -2.41
N ARG A 34 8.36 3.31 -1.22
CA ARG A 34 9.15 2.65 -0.18
C ARG A 34 8.38 2.65 1.14
N ALA A 35 7.55 1.64 1.38
CA ALA A 35 7.04 1.27 2.72
C ALA A 35 5.99 0.15 2.71
N SER A 36 5.21 -0.01 1.63
CA SER A 36 3.95 -0.76 1.66
C SER A 36 3.86 -1.90 0.63
N SER A 37 4.99 -2.55 0.32
CA SER A 37 4.93 -3.81 -0.43
C SER A 37 4.49 -4.95 0.50
N ILE A 38 3.18 -5.24 0.51
CA ILE A 38 2.61 -6.44 1.14
C ILE A 38 3.34 -7.72 0.68
N GLY A 39 3.98 -7.71 -0.50
CA GLY A 39 4.62 -8.89 -1.11
C GLY A 39 5.85 -9.44 -0.38
N ASN A 40 6.39 -8.73 0.62
CA ASN A 40 7.56 -9.16 1.39
C ASN A 40 7.31 -9.24 2.91
N GLY A 41 6.05 -9.20 3.36
CA GLY A 41 5.70 -9.34 4.79
C GLY A 41 6.00 -8.10 5.66
N PHE A 42 6.46 -6.99 5.08
CA PHE A 42 6.71 -5.75 5.83
C PHE A 42 5.64 -4.70 5.51
N ILE A 43 4.75 -4.46 6.47
CA ILE A 43 3.77 -3.37 6.39
C ILE A 43 4.28 -2.25 7.30
N ALA A 44 4.81 -1.17 6.73
CA ALA A 44 5.19 -0.01 7.53
C ALA A 44 3.96 0.52 8.27
N LYS A 45 4.02 0.57 9.60
CA LYS A 45 2.93 1.07 10.44
C LYS A 45 2.82 2.60 10.28
N PRO A 46 1.60 3.16 10.15
CA PRO A 46 1.39 4.60 10.19
C PRO A 46 1.82 5.16 11.56
N HIS A 47 2.30 6.41 11.57
CA HIS A 47 2.64 7.11 12.82
C HIS A 47 1.43 7.14 13.78
N PRO A 48 1.63 6.99 15.10
CA PRO A 48 0.53 6.94 16.07
C PRO A 48 -0.39 8.17 16.05
N ASP A 49 0.08 9.32 15.58
CA ASP A 49 -0.73 10.55 15.50
C ASP A 49 -1.72 10.58 14.34
N ILE A 50 -1.57 9.69 13.36
CA ILE A 50 -2.43 9.67 12.16
C ILE A 50 -3.82 9.17 12.56
N SER A 51 -4.87 9.88 12.16
CA SER A 51 -6.24 9.43 12.47
C SER A 51 -6.62 8.16 11.70
N HIS A 52 -7.44 7.28 12.30
CA HIS A 52 -7.92 6.05 11.63
C HIS A 52 -8.60 6.34 10.30
N LYS A 53 -9.26 7.51 10.21
CA LYS A 53 -9.96 7.96 9.00
C LYS A 53 -9.01 8.24 7.85
N GLU A 54 -7.72 8.45 8.09
CA GLU A 54 -6.74 8.88 7.09
C GLU A 54 -5.83 7.75 6.62
N PHE A 55 -5.91 6.58 7.25
CA PHE A 55 -5.08 5.42 6.92
C PHE A 55 -5.13 5.05 5.44
N TYR A 56 -6.30 5.16 4.81
CA TYR A 56 -6.45 4.85 3.39
C TYR A 56 -5.56 5.70 2.47
N ARG A 57 -5.17 6.92 2.89
CA ARG A 57 -4.30 7.83 2.12
C ARG A 57 -2.85 7.37 2.10
N HIS A 58 -2.44 6.57 3.08
CA HIS A 58 -1.07 6.08 3.23
C HIS A 58 -0.87 4.68 2.60
N ILE A 59 -1.93 4.10 2.05
CA ILE A 59 -1.87 2.83 1.31
C ILE A 59 -1.64 3.15 -0.16
N GLN A 60 -0.74 2.42 -0.84
CA GLN A 60 -0.47 2.71 -2.25
C GLN A 60 -1.70 2.39 -3.11
N PRO A 61 -2.09 3.29 -4.03
CA PRO A 61 -3.26 3.09 -4.87
C PRO A 61 -3.07 1.98 -5.91
N ASP A 62 -1.82 1.66 -6.25
CA ASP A 62 -1.46 0.67 -7.28
C ASP A 62 -1.73 -0.79 -6.85
N LEU A 63 -1.96 -1.04 -5.55
CA LEU A 63 -2.26 -2.39 -5.05
C LEU A 63 -3.71 -2.79 -5.34
N PRO A 64 -3.99 -4.08 -5.56
CA PRO A 64 -5.35 -4.55 -5.77
C PRO A 64 -6.20 -4.33 -4.51
N GLY A 65 -7.50 -4.06 -4.72
CA GLY A 65 -8.46 -3.71 -3.66
C GLY A 65 -8.42 -4.63 -2.42
N PRO A 66 -8.47 -5.96 -2.57
CA PRO A 66 -8.39 -6.89 -1.45
C PRO A 66 -7.13 -6.77 -0.60
N ILE A 67 -5.98 -6.49 -1.23
CA ILE A 67 -4.71 -6.33 -0.52
C ILE A 67 -4.71 -5.00 0.23
N ARG A 68 -5.22 -3.93 -0.39
CA ARG A 68 -5.39 -2.63 0.27
C ARG A 68 -6.30 -2.73 1.50
N LEU A 69 -7.40 -3.46 1.39
CA LEU A 69 -8.31 -3.71 2.51
C LEU A 69 -7.59 -4.46 3.63
N ARG A 70 -6.86 -5.52 3.32
CA ARG A 70 -6.10 -6.28 4.31
C ARG A 70 -5.11 -5.42 5.07
N GLN A 71 -4.37 -4.58 4.37
CA GLN A 71 -3.45 -3.63 4.97
C GLN A 71 -4.16 -2.66 5.92
N LEU A 72 -5.31 -2.13 5.48
CA LEU A 72 -6.14 -1.23 6.30
C LEU A 72 -6.65 -1.95 7.57
N LEU A 73 -7.13 -3.19 7.44
CA LEU A 73 -7.60 -4.00 8.56
C LEU A 73 -6.48 -4.29 9.56
N ALA A 74 -5.29 -4.66 9.08
CA ALA A 74 -4.13 -4.89 9.93
C ALA A 74 -3.76 -3.63 10.75
N TRP A 75 -3.76 -2.45 10.13
CA TRP A 75 -3.47 -1.19 10.83
C TRP A 75 -4.54 -0.83 11.86
N CYS A 76 -5.82 -1.00 11.52
CA CYS A 76 -6.91 -0.76 12.46
C CYS A 76 -6.87 -1.73 13.64
N GLY A 77 -6.59 -3.02 13.37
CA GLY A 77 -6.50 -4.04 14.41
C GLY A 77 -5.35 -3.79 15.39
N GLN A 78 -4.14 -3.49 14.88
CA GLN A 78 -2.99 -3.16 15.73
C GLN A 78 -3.26 -1.99 16.67
N ARG A 79 -3.89 -0.93 16.14
CA ARG A 79 -4.21 0.25 16.96
C ARG A 79 -5.34 0.02 17.95
N THR A 80 -6.26 -0.90 17.65
CA THR A 80 -7.32 -1.30 18.58
C THR A 80 -6.72 -2.10 19.74
N LEU A 81 -5.84 -3.07 19.45
CA LEU A 81 -5.10 -3.85 20.45
C LEU A 81 -4.31 -2.96 21.43
N GLU A 82 -3.67 -1.90 20.92
CA GLU A 82 -2.90 -0.95 21.74
C GLU A 82 -3.79 -0.11 22.67
N ASN A 83 -4.99 0.26 22.21
CA ASN A 83 -5.91 1.13 22.96
C ASN A 83 -6.92 0.38 23.83
N GLN A 84 -7.01 -0.95 23.71
CA GLN A 84 -7.97 -1.76 24.44
C GLN A 84 -7.66 -1.75 25.94
N LYS A 85 -8.63 -1.26 26.72
CA LYS A 85 -8.64 -1.18 28.18
C LYS A 85 -9.94 -1.79 28.69
N SER A 86 -9.86 -2.64 29.70
CA SER A 86 -11.02 -3.18 30.41
C SER A 86 -10.66 -3.44 31.87
N GLU A 87 -11.67 -3.52 32.73
CA GLU A 87 -11.51 -3.75 34.17
C GLU A 87 -11.04 -5.17 34.49
N TYR A 88 -11.41 -6.15 33.66
CA TYR A 88 -11.05 -7.56 33.84
C TYR A 88 -9.73 -7.90 33.14
N GLU A 89 -8.61 -7.77 33.86
CA GLU A 89 -7.26 -7.96 33.31
C GLU A 89 -7.04 -9.35 32.69
N ASN A 90 -7.55 -10.42 33.32
CA ASN A 90 -7.37 -11.79 32.81
C ASN A 90 -8.14 -12.03 31.50
N ALA A 91 -9.38 -11.57 31.42
CA ALA A 91 -10.19 -11.67 30.21
C ALA A 91 -9.57 -10.83 29.07
N LEU A 92 -9.04 -9.64 29.40
CA LEU A 92 -8.33 -8.77 28.47
C LEU A 92 -7.10 -9.46 27.89
N LYS A 93 -6.27 -10.10 28.73
CA LYS A 93 -5.07 -10.83 28.26
C LYS A 93 -5.44 -11.93 27.28
N ILE A 94 -6.46 -12.73 27.59
CA ILE A 94 -6.94 -13.81 26.70
C ILE A 94 -7.45 -13.24 25.37
N ALA A 95 -8.27 -12.18 25.43
CA ALA A 95 -8.78 -11.52 24.24
C ALA A 95 -7.64 -10.98 23.35
N LYS A 96 -6.62 -10.33 23.95
CA LYS A 96 -5.47 -9.81 23.21
C LYS A 96 -4.65 -10.89 22.51
N ILE A 97 -4.49 -12.05 23.14
CA ILE A 97 -3.80 -13.19 22.52
C ILE A 97 -4.58 -13.64 21.27
N LEU A 98 -5.89 -13.88 21.41
CA LEU A 98 -6.73 -14.31 20.31
C LEU A 98 -6.79 -13.28 19.17
N GLU A 99 -6.99 -12.01 19.52
CA GLU A 99 -7.03 -10.91 18.55
C GLU A 99 -5.69 -10.76 17.80
N ALA A 100 -4.55 -10.94 18.50
CA ALA A 100 -3.23 -10.93 17.87
C ALA A 100 -3.03 -12.12 16.91
N ASP A 101 -3.49 -13.32 17.28
CA ASP A 101 -3.44 -14.50 16.40
C ASP A 101 -4.26 -14.29 15.12
N ILE A 102 -5.49 -13.77 15.25
CA ILE A 102 -6.33 -13.44 14.11
C ILE A 102 -5.66 -12.38 13.23
N LEU A 103 -5.04 -11.37 13.84
CA LEU A 103 -4.34 -10.32 13.11
C LEU A 103 -3.15 -10.87 12.32
N ASN A 104 -2.39 -11.80 12.89
CA ASN A 104 -1.31 -12.50 12.20
C ASN A 104 -1.85 -13.37 11.05
N ASP A 105 -2.97 -14.06 11.23
CA ASP A 105 -3.59 -14.86 10.17
C ASP A 105 -4.10 -13.99 8.99
N ILE A 106 -4.57 -12.78 9.28
CA ILE A 106 -4.91 -11.78 8.24
C ILE A 106 -3.65 -11.35 7.49
N MET A 107 -2.56 -11.06 8.20
CA MET A 107 -1.27 -10.64 7.63
C MET A 107 -0.68 -11.73 6.73
N ASP A 108 -0.69 -12.99 7.19
CA ASP A 108 -0.17 -14.17 6.50
C ASP A 108 -1.01 -14.60 5.29
N SER A 109 -2.09 -13.88 4.99
CA SER A 109 -3.02 -14.22 3.90
C SER A 109 -3.80 -15.52 4.12
N LYS A 110 -3.82 -16.10 5.33
CA LYS A 110 -4.60 -17.31 5.61
C LYS A 110 -6.09 -17.04 5.48
N ILE A 111 -6.52 -15.85 5.88
CA ILE A 111 -7.89 -15.39 5.71
C ILE A 111 -8.06 -14.73 4.34
N ASN A 112 -8.95 -15.29 3.52
CA ASN A 112 -9.26 -14.73 2.21
C ASN A 112 -10.02 -13.41 2.35
N THR A 113 -9.35 -12.32 1.97
CA THR A 113 -9.87 -10.94 1.96
C THR A 113 -10.41 -10.52 0.59
N SER A 114 -10.34 -11.40 -0.41
CA SER A 114 -10.81 -11.14 -1.77
C SER A 114 -12.33 -11.25 -1.85
N TRP A 115 -12.97 -10.15 -2.22
CA TRP A 115 -14.39 -10.15 -2.59
C TRP A 115 -14.63 -10.48 -4.07
N TYR A 116 -13.59 -10.69 -4.87
CA TYR A 116 -13.72 -10.97 -6.31
C TYR A 116 -14.42 -12.30 -6.61
N HIS A 117 -14.38 -13.25 -5.67
CA HIS A 117 -15.02 -14.56 -5.80
C HIS A 117 -16.33 -14.67 -5.03
N ARG A 118 -16.87 -13.54 -4.53
CA ARG A 118 -18.15 -13.56 -3.83
C ARG A 118 -19.25 -13.84 -4.85
N ASN A 119 -19.88 -15.02 -4.74
CA ASN A 119 -21.07 -15.34 -5.53
C ASN A 119 -22.12 -14.27 -5.27
N VAL A 120 -22.46 -13.51 -6.31
CA VAL A 120 -23.48 -12.45 -6.28
C VAL A 120 -24.85 -13.10 -6.26
N ARG A 121 -25.19 -13.79 -5.17
CA ARG A 121 -26.53 -14.31 -4.94
C ARG A 121 -27.40 -13.39 -4.09
N TYR A 122 -26.88 -12.24 -3.65
CA TYR A 122 -27.64 -11.23 -2.95
C TYR A 122 -27.31 -9.81 -3.45
N VAL A 123 -28.41 -9.09 -3.69
CA VAL A 123 -28.65 -7.74 -4.21
C VAL A 123 -27.44 -6.80 -4.31
N PRO A 124 -27.22 -6.11 -5.46
CA PRO A 124 -26.21 -5.08 -5.57
C PRO A 124 -26.55 -3.92 -4.64
N ILE A 125 -25.75 -3.72 -3.59
CA ILE A 125 -25.75 -2.47 -2.83
C ILE A 125 -25.08 -1.46 -3.75
N TYR A 126 -25.89 -0.74 -4.54
CA TYR A 126 -25.43 0.46 -5.22
C TYR A 126 -25.00 1.46 -4.13
N ILE A 127 -23.70 1.53 -3.84
CA ILE A 127 -23.12 2.66 -3.12
C ILE A 127 -23.23 3.83 -4.10
N THR A 128 -24.36 4.54 -4.03
CA THR A 128 -24.49 5.85 -4.65
C THR A 128 -23.50 6.77 -3.94
N CYS A 129 -22.39 7.09 -4.60
CA CYS A 129 -21.57 8.23 -4.19
C CYS A 129 -22.44 9.47 -4.35
N ARG A 130 -22.81 10.08 -3.23
CA ARG A 130 -23.38 11.42 -3.18
C ARG A 130 -22.31 12.40 -2.76
#